data_AF-A0A328SDN0-F1
#
_entry.id   AF-A0A328SDN0-F1
#
_cell.length_a   1.000
_cell.length_b   1.000
_cell.length_c   1.000
_cell.angle_alpha   90.00
_cell.angle_beta   90.00
_cell.angle_gamma   90.00
#
_symmetry.space_group_name_H-M   'P 1'
#
loop_
_entity.id
_entity.type
_entity.pdbx_description
1 polymer ?
#
loop_
_entity_poly.entity_id
_entity_poly.type
_entity_poly.pdbx_seq_one_letter_code
_entity_poly.pdbx_strand_id
1 'polypeptide(L)'
;MNDIKEFMSENKNVGILASAKTKRYLLSYMIVLVVIFILPMTMLLFSHDLTLLGANLLFFEVNMFLFLVLMVYTYITRSENKNWKMYTYSFILSLSYLIITFLVFSMFM
;
A
#
# COMPACT_ATOMS: atom_id res chain seq x y z
N MET A 1 -36.75 -26.93 -3.66
CA MET A 1 -36.86 -25.52 -3.19
C MET A 1 -35.98 -25.23 -1.97
N ASN A 2 -35.59 -26.25 -1.20
CA ASN A 2 -34.56 -26.13 -0.15
C ASN A 2 -33.13 -26.04 -0.72
N ASP A 3 -32.84 -26.78 -1.80
CA ASP A 3 -31.48 -26.85 -2.39
C ASP A 3 -31.01 -25.49 -2.92
N ILE A 4 -31.92 -24.67 -3.45
CA ILE A 4 -31.61 -23.31 -3.93
C ILE A 4 -31.31 -22.37 -2.75
N LYS A 5 -32.03 -22.51 -1.63
CA LYS A 5 -31.78 -21.70 -0.42
C LYS A 5 -30.45 -22.09 0.23
N GLU A 6 -30.13 -23.38 0.22
CA GLU A 6 -28.88 -23.92 0.75
C GLU A 6 -27.68 -23.50 -0.11
N PHE A 7 -27.81 -23.57 -1.44
CA PHE A 7 -26.79 -23.09 -2.39
C PHE A 7 -26.58 -21.57 -2.32
N MET A 8 -27.65 -20.77 -2.15
CA MET A 8 -27.53 -19.33 -1.92
C MET A 8 -26.91 -19.00 -0.55
N SER A 9 -27.18 -19.82 0.48
CA SER A 9 -26.56 -19.73 1.80
C SER A 9 -25.06 -20.03 1.76
N GLU A 10 -24.66 -21.11 1.08
CA GLU A 10 -23.25 -21.45 0.88
C GLU A 10 -22.52 -20.38 0.08
N ASN A 11 -23.06 -19.91 -1.05
CA ASN A 11 -22.42 -18.85 -1.83
C ASN A 11 -22.29 -17.53 -1.06
N LYS A 12 -23.29 -17.18 -0.24
CA LYS A 12 -23.23 -16.00 0.63
C LYS A 12 -22.15 -16.15 1.70
N ASN A 13 -22.03 -17.32 2.31
CA ASN A 13 -20.98 -17.61 3.29
C ASN A 13 -19.58 -17.62 2.67
N VAL A 14 -19.42 -18.17 1.46
CA VAL A 14 -18.15 -18.16 0.71
C VAL A 14 -17.74 -16.74 0.34
N GLY A 15 -18.68 -15.90 -0.12
CA GLY A 15 -18.43 -14.48 -0.40
C GLY A 15 -18.04 -13.68 0.84
N ILE A 16 -18.65 -13.96 1.99
CA ILE A 16 -18.29 -13.33 3.27
C ILE A 16 -16.90 -13.78 3.74
N LEU A 17 -16.58 -15.08 3.63
CA LEU A 17 -15.26 -15.61 4.00
C LEU A 17 -14.15 -15.05 3.11
N ALA A 18 -14.40 -14.94 1.80
CA ALA A 18 -13.48 -14.35 0.84
C ALA A 18 -13.22 -12.87 1.16
N SER A 19 -14.27 -12.09 1.43
CA SER A 19 -14.16 -10.68 1.83
C SER A 19 -13.33 -10.50 3.13
N ALA A 20 -13.53 -11.38 4.12
CA ALA A 20 -12.79 -11.33 5.37
C ALA A 20 -11.30 -11.69 5.22
N LYS A 21 -10.97 -12.71 4.42
CA LYS A 21 -9.57 -13.06 4.10
C LYS A 21 -8.90 -11.94 3.32
N THR A 22 -9.54 -11.41 2.28
CA THR A 22 -9.02 -10.30 1.46
C THR A 22 -8.70 -9.07 2.32
N LYS A 23 -9.56 -8.73 3.29
CA LYS A 23 -9.27 -7.62 4.23
C LYS A 23 -8.01 -7.83 5.06
N ARG A 24 -7.78 -9.05 5.56
CA ARG A 24 -6.54 -9.35 6.31
C ARG A 24 -5.32 -9.28 5.40
N TYR A 25 -5.40 -9.83 4.20
CA TYR A 25 -4.31 -9.75 3.22
C TYR A 25 -3.96 -8.30 2.88
N LEU A 26 -4.95 -7.44 2.63
CA LEU A 26 -4.71 -6.02 2.34
C LEU A 26 -4.05 -5.28 3.50
N LEU A 27 -4.45 -5.59 4.74
CA LEU A 27 -3.86 -5.00 5.93
C LEU A 27 -2.41 -5.45 6.13
N SER A 28 -2.14 -6.76 6.02
CA SER A 28 -0.79 -7.30 6.08
C SER A 28 0.10 -6.74 4.98
N TYR A 29 -0.43 -6.60 3.77
CA TYR A 29 0.29 -6.00 2.65
C TYR A 29 0.64 -4.53 2.93
N MET A 30 -0.31 -3.77 3.49
CA MET A 30 -0.05 -2.39 3.91
C MET A 30 1.06 -2.28 4.97
N ILE A 31 1.10 -3.18 5.96
CA ILE A 31 2.17 -3.21 6.97
C ILE A 31 3.52 -3.44 6.30
N VAL A 32 3.61 -4.40 5.37
CA VAL A 32 4.85 -4.68 4.62
C VAL A 32 5.31 -3.43 3.87
N LEU A 33 4.40 -2.74 3.18
CA LEU A 33 4.75 -1.51 2.45
C LEU A 33 5.23 -0.39 3.38
N VAL A 34 4.62 -0.24 4.57
CA VAL A 34 5.07 0.73 5.58
C VAL A 34 6.47 0.38 6.09
N VAL A 35 6.79 -0.90 6.31
CA VAL A 35 8.14 -1.31 6.71
C VAL A 35 9.16 -0.99 5.62
N ILE A 36 8.83 -1.31 4.36
CA ILE A 36 9.68 -0.98 3.20
C ILE A 36 9.79 0.55 3.01
N PHE A 37 8.85 1.33 3.54
CA PHE A 37 8.91 2.80 3.49
C PHE A 37 9.84 3.38 4.56
N ILE A 38 9.86 2.79 5.76
CA ILE A 38 10.68 3.27 6.88
C ILE A 38 12.17 2.94 6.69
N LEU A 39 12.49 1.78 6.11
CA LEU A 39 13.88 1.34 5.92
C LEU A 39 14.72 2.38 5.13
N PRO A 40 14.29 2.83 3.94
CA PRO A 40 15.03 3.82 3.17
C PRO A 40 15.00 5.21 3.82
N MET A 41 13.92 5.56 4.55
CA MET A 41 13.83 6.77 5.39
C MET A 41 14.98 6.84 6.40
N THR A 42 15.27 5.73 7.09
CA THR A 42 16.38 5.67 8.05
C THR A 42 17.73 5.80 7.35
N MET A 43 17.92 5.14 6.21
CA MET A 43 19.17 5.25 5.44
C MET A 43 19.43 6.68 4.95
N LEU A 44 18.37 7.42 4.58
CA LEU A 44 18.46 8.80 4.12
C LEU A 44 18.91 9.78 5.23
N LEU A 45 18.55 9.50 6.48
CA LEU A 45 18.95 10.31 7.64
C LEU A 45 20.41 10.08 8.08
N PHE A 46 20.98 8.90 7.81
CA PHE A 46 22.28 8.49 8.33
C PHE A 46 23.39 8.35 7.28
N SER A 47 23.09 8.48 5.98
CA SER A 47 24.09 8.36 4.91
C SER A 47 24.22 9.63 4.08
N HIS A 48 25.47 10.05 3.86
CA HIS A 48 25.83 11.15 2.96
C HIS A 48 26.35 10.65 1.60
N ASP A 49 26.26 9.35 1.34
CA ASP A 49 26.71 8.74 0.10
C ASP A 49 25.64 8.91 -0.99
N LEU A 50 25.96 9.68 -2.03
CA LEU A 50 25.10 9.95 -3.19
C LEU A 50 24.64 8.67 -3.90
N THR A 51 25.47 7.62 -3.91
CA THR A 51 25.16 6.32 -4.54
C THR A 51 24.05 5.60 -3.77
N LEU A 52 24.14 5.65 -2.44
CA LEU A 52 23.14 5.08 -1.53
C LEU A 52 21.82 5.87 -1.60
N LEU A 53 21.91 7.19 -1.80
CA LEU A 53 20.76 8.07 -1.95
C LEU A 53 20.00 7.81 -3.26
N GLY A 54 20.72 7.56 -4.37
CA GLY A 54 20.12 7.17 -5.65
C GLY A 54 19.44 5.79 -5.60
N ALA A 55 20.05 4.80 -4.93
CA ALA A 55 19.43 3.49 -4.72
C ALA A 55 18.17 3.56 -3.85
N ASN A 56 18.18 4.43 -2.83
CA ASN A 56 17.00 4.71 -2.00
C ASN A 56 15.85 5.32 -2.80
N LEU A 57 16.14 6.24 -3.73
CA LEU A 57 15.15 6.82 -4.64
C LEU A 57 14.44 5.75 -5.46
N LEU A 58 15.18 4.82 -6.08
CA LEU A 58 14.60 3.71 -6.84
C LEU A 58 13.74 2.79 -5.96
N PHE A 59 14.20 2.47 -4.75
CA PHE A 59 13.41 1.67 -3.79
C PHE A 59 12.11 2.39 -3.39
N PHE A 60 12.15 3.70 -3.21
CA PHE A 60 10.98 4.52 -2.91
C PHE A 60 9.99 4.57 -4.07
N GLU A 61 10.46 4.70 -5.32
CA GLU A 61 9.60 4.68 -6.50
C GLU A 61 8.83 3.35 -6.61
N VAL A 62 9.52 2.23 -6.41
CA VAL A 62 8.88 0.91 -6.38
C VAL A 62 7.84 0.83 -5.26
N ASN A 63 8.16 1.30 -4.06
CA ASN A 63 7.20 1.31 -2.94
C ASN A 63 5.96 2.18 -3.26
N MET A 64 6.17 3.37 -3.82
CA MET A 64 5.09 4.26 -4.24
C MET A 64 4.17 3.61 -5.28
N PHE A 65 4.75 2.90 -6.25
CA PHE A 65 3.98 2.13 -7.23
C PHE A 65 3.12 1.04 -6.56
N LEU A 66 3.65 0.32 -5.57
CA LEU A 66 2.87 -0.68 -4.84
C LEU A 66 1.75 -0.05 -4.00
N PHE A 67 1.98 1.11 -3.38
CA PHE A 67 0.92 1.88 -2.72
C PHE A 67 -0.15 2.37 -3.69
N LEU A 68 0.23 2.77 -4.91
CA LEU A 68 -0.72 3.15 -5.96
C LEU A 68 -1.64 1.98 -6.33
N VAL A 69 -1.06 0.81 -6.60
CA VAL A 69 -1.83 -0.41 -6.91
C VAL A 69 -2.81 -0.75 -5.79
N LEU A 70 -2.34 -0.70 -4.54
CA LEU A 70 -3.16 -0.96 -3.35
C LEU A 70 -4.29 0.06 -3.21
N MET A 71 -4.01 1.34 -3.44
CA MET A 71 -5.00 2.42 -3.39
C MET A 71 -6.05 2.25 -4.48
N VAL A 72 -5.65 2.00 -5.73
CA VAL A 72 -6.58 1.77 -6.85
C VAL A 72 -7.48 0.57 -6.57
N TYR A 73 -6.89 -0.55 -6.16
CA TYR A 73 -7.65 -1.75 -5.82
C TYR A 73 -8.68 -1.48 -4.71
N THR A 74 -8.24 -0.87 -3.61
CA THR A 74 -9.12 -0.58 -2.47
C THR A 74 -10.18 0.49 -2.76
N TYR A 75 -9.91 1.41 -3.68
CA TYR A 75 -10.87 2.37 -4.18
C TYR A 75 -11.96 1.73 -5.04
N ILE A 76 -11.60 0.80 -5.94
CA ILE A 76 -12.55 0.03 -6.74
C ILE A 76 -13.43 -0.83 -5.82
N THR A 77 -12.84 -1.49 -4.82
CA THR A 77 -13.57 -2.32 -3.85
C THR A 77 -14.09 -1.53 -2.64
N ARG A 78 -14.32 -0.22 -2.76
CA ARG A 78 -14.70 0.65 -1.62
C ARG A 78 -16.01 0.26 -0.94
N SER A 79 -16.92 -0.39 -1.67
CA SER A 79 -18.18 -0.92 -1.12
C SER A 79 -17.95 -2.02 -0.09
N GLU A 80 -16.88 -2.80 -0.26
CA GLU A 80 -16.52 -3.91 0.62
C GLU A 80 -15.50 -3.51 1.69
N ASN A 81 -14.60 -2.57 1.35
CA ASN A 81 -13.53 -2.10 2.21
C ASN A 81 -13.73 -0.62 2.62
N LYS A 82 -14.30 -0.42 3.81
CA LYS A 82 -14.50 0.93 4.39
C LYS A 82 -13.19 1.68 4.69
N ASN A 83 -12.05 0.98 4.74
CA ASN A 83 -10.75 1.57 5.05
C ASN A 83 -10.04 2.15 3.82
N TRP A 84 -10.68 2.19 2.64
CA TRP A 84 -10.10 2.73 1.40
C TRP A 84 -9.40 4.09 1.58
N LYS A 85 -9.97 4.97 2.42
CA LYS A 85 -9.38 6.28 2.75
C LYS A 85 -7.99 6.17 3.36
N MET A 86 -7.77 5.18 4.23
CA MET A 86 -6.47 4.95 4.87
C MET A 86 -5.39 4.60 3.84
N TYR A 87 -5.73 3.77 2.85
CA TYR A 87 -4.83 3.42 1.75
C TYR A 87 -4.55 4.63 0.86
N THR A 88 -5.57 5.47 0.59
CA THR A 88 -5.39 6.74 -0.12
C THR A 88 -4.46 7.70 0.62
N TYR A 89 -4.65 7.88 1.93
CA TYR A 89 -3.76 8.73 2.74
C TYR A 89 -2.33 8.18 2.80
N SER A 90 -2.16 6.86 2.87
CA SER A 90 -0.84 6.22 2.85
C SER A 90 -0.12 6.47 1.52
N PHE A 91 -0.84 6.38 0.40
CA PHE A 91 -0.31 6.74 -0.91
C PHE A 91 0.08 8.23 -1.00
N ILE A 92 -0.79 9.14 -0.53
CA ILE A 92 -0.49 10.58 -0.52
C ILE A 92 0.77 10.86 0.32
N LEU A 93 0.89 10.24 1.50
CA LEU A 93 2.07 10.38 2.35
C LEU A 93 3.34 9.90 1.62
N SER A 94 3.28 8.75 0.97
CA SER A 94 4.39 8.21 0.18
C SER A 94 4.78 9.15 -0.97
N LEU A 95 3.79 9.75 -1.65
CA LEU A 95 4.02 10.68 -2.75
C LEU A 95 4.66 11.98 -2.26
N SER A 96 4.14 12.56 -1.16
CA SER A 96 4.71 13.76 -0.55
C SER A 96 6.16 13.53 -0.13
N TYR A 97 6.48 12.35 0.41
CA TYR A 97 7.85 12.02 0.80
C TYR A 97 8.80 11.90 -0.40
N LEU A 98 8.35 11.30 -1.51
CA LEU A 98 9.13 11.23 -2.75
C LEU A 98 9.48 12.63 -3.26
N ILE A 99 8.50 13.55 -3.25
CA ILE A 99 8.71 14.95 -3.65
C ILE A 99 9.76 15.61 -2.76
N ILE A 100 9.66 15.47 -1.44
CA ILE A 100 10.65 16.02 -0.49
C ILE A 100 12.04 15.44 -0.76
N THR A 101 12.12 14.12 -0.95
CA THR A 101 13.39 13.43 -1.23
C THR A 101 14.04 13.96 -2.52
N PHE A 102 13.23 14.17 -3.56
CA PHE A 102 13.71 14.74 -4.83
C PHE A 102 14.21 16.18 -4.66
N LEU A 103 13.48 17.02 -3.92
CA LEU A 103 13.90 18.39 -3.59
C LEU A 103 15.23 18.40 -2.84
N VAL A 104 15.37 17.57 -1.80
CA VAL A 104 16.60 17.46 -1.03
C VAL A 104 17.76 16.98 -1.90
N PHE A 105 17.55 15.92 -2.70
CA PHE A 105 18.58 15.43 -3.63
C PHE A 105 19.03 16.50 -4.63
N SER A 106 18.09 17.28 -5.17
CA SER A 106 18.39 18.37 -6.11
C SER A 106 19.16 19.54 -5.51
N MET A 107 19.20 19.67 -4.17
CA MET A 107 20.04 20.66 -3.50
C MET A 107 21.50 20.21 -3.33
N PHE A 108 21.76 18.91 -3.42
CA PHE A 108 23.10 18.32 -3.25
C PHE A 108 23.81 17.99 -4.58
N MET A 109 23.10 18.04 -5.70
CA MET A 109 23.67 18.02 -7.07
C MET A 109 23.78 19.42 -7.63
#